data_AF-A0A8S3UUI8-F1
#
_entry.id   AF-A0A8S3UUI8-F1
#
_cell.length_a   1.000
_cell.length_b   1.000
_cell.length_c   1.000
_cell.angle_alpha   90.00
_cell.angle_beta   90.00
_cell.angle_gamma   90.00
#
_symmetry.space_group_name_H-M   'P 1'
#
loop_
_entity.id
_entity.type
_entity.pdbx_description
1 polymer ?
#
loop_
_entity_poly.entity_id
_entity_poly.type
_entity_poly.pdbx_seq_one_letter_code
_entity_poly.pdbx_strand_id
1 'polypeptide(L)'
;MFSSHKLHEHILYDKVFFINATDEADLEIGRLKDKLVDIAFQQSTWGQQMPIVWVPLDLQISDMRTDGVKLITKEKLLEMNKNNEKFALSERRVEDFLLVQHSIGKLLYFNEPALRDFIVIQPSAMVNILRAFITDRMFWPENGPIRDILENLSSTGVLTKTDLFTLWLQPAFKDILMNDRIQEM
;
A
#
# COMPACT_ATOMS: atom_id res chain seq x y z
N MET A 1 -15.19 -39.81 -2.88
CA MET A 1 -15.88 -40.60 -1.83
C MET A 1 -15.13 -40.38 -0.52
N PHE A 2 -15.27 -39.19 0.09
CA PHE A 2 -14.69 -38.90 1.41
C PHE A 2 -15.72 -39.28 2.47
N SER A 3 -15.97 -40.58 2.57
CA SER A 3 -16.92 -41.14 3.51
C SER A 3 -16.17 -41.61 4.75
N SER A 4 -16.53 -41.02 5.88
CA SER A 4 -16.18 -41.39 7.26
C SER A 4 -14.70 -41.28 7.68
N HIS A 5 -14.33 -40.12 8.20
CA HIS A 5 -13.30 -40.04 9.24
C HIS A 5 -13.91 -39.50 10.54
N LYS A 6 -14.30 -40.45 11.41
CA LYS A 6 -14.57 -40.28 12.85
C LYS A 6 -13.27 -39.93 13.60
N LEU A 7 -12.66 -38.79 13.30
CA LEU A 7 -11.43 -38.31 13.94
C LEU A 7 -11.42 -36.77 14.14
N HIS A 8 -12.58 -36.12 14.04
CA HIS A 8 -12.71 -34.67 14.16
C HIS A 8 -12.65 -34.12 15.60
N GLU A 9 -12.34 -34.93 16.63
CA GLU A 9 -12.32 -34.46 18.03
C GLU A 9 -10.93 -34.21 18.62
N HIS A 10 -9.84 -34.42 17.87
CA HIS A 10 -8.49 -34.17 18.39
C HIS A 10 -7.65 -33.41 17.36
N ILE A 11 -7.89 -32.10 17.30
CA ILE A 11 -6.92 -30.99 17.12
C ILE A 11 -7.80 -29.71 17.06
N LEU A 12 -8.26 -29.26 18.23
CA LEU A 12 -8.78 -27.90 18.40
C LEU A 12 -7.57 -26.97 18.51
N TYR A 13 -6.94 -26.65 17.38
CA TYR A 13 -6.21 -25.38 17.32
C TYR A 13 -7.27 -24.30 17.19
N ASP A 14 -7.62 -23.64 18.30
CA ASP A 14 -8.63 -22.57 18.44
C ASP A 14 -8.46 -21.37 17.48
N LYS A 15 -7.50 -21.41 16.56
CA LYS A 15 -7.11 -20.31 15.69
C LYS A 15 -6.86 -20.71 14.23
N VAL A 16 -7.28 -21.91 13.80
CA VAL A 16 -7.04 -22.36 12.42
C VAL A 16 -8.38 -22.63 11.73
N PHE A 17 -8.55 -22.03 10.55
CA PHE A 17 -9.68 -22.26 9.66
C PHE A 17 -9.25 -23.23 8.56
N PHE A 18 -10.05 -24.26 8.29
CA PHE A 18 -9.81 -25.19 7.19
C PHE A 18 -10.71 -24.80 6.02
N ILE A 19 -10.18 -24.01 5.10
CA ILE A 19 -10.96 -23.39 4.03
C ILE A 19 -10.68 -24.08 2.71
N ASN A 20 -11.74 -24.47 2.01
CA ASN A 20 -11.72 -24.83 0.62
C ASN A 20 -12.09 -23.63 -0.26
N ALA A 21 -11.08 -22.90 -0.73
CA ALA A 21 -11.27 -21.71 -1.59
C ALA A 21 -11.85 -22.02 -2.98
N THR A 22 -12.07 -23.29 -3.34
CA THR A 22 -12.69 -23.70 -4.61
C THR A 22 -14.17 -24.04 -4.49
N ASP A 23 -14.70 -24.14 -3.26
CA ASP A 23 -16.09 -24.41 -2.98
C ASP A 23 -16.78 -23.14 -2.46
N GLU A 24 -17.62 -22.53 -3.29
CA GLU A 24 -18.35 -21.30 -2.93
C GLU A 24 -19.35 -21.52 -1.77
N ALA A 25 -19.73 -22.77 -1.50
CA ALA A 25 -20.64 -23.14 -0.43
C ALA A 25 -19.94 -23.57 0.87
N ASP A 26 -18.61 -23.41 0.95
CA ASP A 26 -17.86 -23.77 2.16
C ASP A 26 -18.30 -22.90 3.36
N LEU A 27 -18.89 -23.58 4.35
CA LEU A 27 -19.41 -22.97 5.58
C LEU A 27 -18.28 -22.33 6.41
N GLU A 28 -17.03 -22.78 6.25
CA GLU A 28 -15.87 -22.21 6.94
C GLU A 28 -15.52 -20.81 6.44
N ILE A 29 -15.90 -20.44 5.21
CA ILE A 29 -15.78 -19.07 4.71
C ILE A 29 -16.66 -18.12 5.53
N GLY A 30 -17.87 -18.56 5.91
CA GLY A 30 -18.76 -17.80 6.79
C GLY A 30 -18.11 -17.53 8.15
N ARG A 31 -17.59 -18.58 8.77
CA ARG A 31 -16.87 -18.50 10.06
C ARG A 31 -15.64 -17.60 10.00
N LEU A 32 -14.88 -17.65 8.90
CA LEU A 32 -13.77 -16.74 8.68
C LEU A 32 -14.23 -15.28 8.62
N LYS A 33 -15.30 -14.98 7.89
CA LYS A 33 -15.85 -13.62 7.78
C LYS A 33 -16.25 -13.07 9.14
N ASP A 34 -16.99 -13.85 9.93
CA ASP A 34 -17.40 -13.46 11.28
C ASP A 34 -16.16 -13.19 12.16
N LYS A 35 -15.13 -14.03 12.06
CA LYS A 35 -13.90 -13.81 12.82
C LYS A 35 -13.14 -12.56 12.38
N LEU A 36 -13.09 -12.27 11.08
CA LEU A 36 -12.48 -11.05 10.57
C LEU A 36 -13.21 -9.81 11.08
N VAL A 37 -14.54 -9.86 11.16
CA VAL A 37 -15.36 -8.79 11.74
C VAL A 37 -15.02 -8.62 13.23
N ASP A 38 -14.95 -9.69 14.01
CA ASP A 38 -14.55 -9.63 15.42
C ASP A 38 -13.15 -9.01 15.60
N ILE A 39 -12.19 -9.40 14.76
CA ILE A 39 -10.81 -8.87 14.78
C ILE A 39 -10.79 -7.39 14.39
N ALA A 40 -11.61 -6.98 13.42
CA ALA A 40 -11.74 -5.59 13.01
C ALA A 40 -12.27 -4.71 14.16
N PHE A 41 -13.26 -5.19 14.92
CA PHE A 41 -13.78 -4.51 16.10
C PHE A 41 -12.77 -4.41 17.25
N GLN A 42 -11.80 -5.32 17.31
CA GLN A 42 -10.74 -5.32 18.33
C GLN A 42 -9.56 -4.39 17.98
N GLN A 43 -9.52 -3.82 16.77
CA GLN A 43 -8.47 -2.87 16.40
C GLN A 43 -8.52 -1.63 17.32
N SER A 44 -7.36 -1.18 17.80
CA SER A 44 -7.25 0.01 18.67
C SER A 44 -7.74 1.30 18.02
N THR A 45 -7.85 1.31 16.70
CA THR A 45 -8.35 2.42 15.90
C THR A 45 -9.86 2.36 15.63
N TRP A 46 -10.52 1.24 15.93
CA TRP A 46 -11.96 1.10 15.70
C TRP A 46 -12.75 2.08 16.57
N GLY A 47 -13.71 2.79 15.96
CA GLY A 47 -14.54 3.79 16.66
C GLY A 47 -13.82 5.08 17.04
N GLN A 48 -12.54 5.26 16.66
CA GLN A 48 -11.85 6.53 16.87
C GLN A 48 -12.56 7.66 16.12
N GLN A 49 -12.81 8.76 16.83
CA GLN A 49 -13.41 9.95 16.25
C GLN A 49 -12.38 10.69 15.42
N MET A 50 -12.70 10.91 14.14
CA MET A 50 -11.90 11.77 13.27
C MET A 50 -12.47 13.19 13.23
N PRO A 51 -11.62 14.23 13.20
CA PRO A 51 -12.08 15.60 12.99
C PRO A 51 -12.86 15.73 11.67
N ILE A 52 -14.08 16.26 11.73
CA ILE A 52 -14.93 16.43 10.54
C ILE A 52 -14.28 17.32 9.48
N VAL A 53 -13.42 18.24 9.91
CA VAL A 53 -12.65 19.15 9.05
C VAL A 53 -11.67 18.42 8.11
N TRP A 54 -11.33 17.16 8.40
CA TRP A 54 -10.46 16.35 7.55
C TRP A 54 -11.20 15.63 6.42
N VAL A 55 -12.52 15.46 6.55
CA VAL A 55 -13.32 14.67 5.62
C VAL A 55 -13.25 15.18 4.18
N PRO A 56 -13.36 16.51 3.90
CA PRO A 56 -13.28 17.00 2.53
C PRO A 56 -11.95 16.65 1.84
N LEU A 57 -10.84 16.78 2.58
CA LEU A 57 -9.51 16.48 2.04
C LEU A 57 -9.29 14.98 1.85
N ASP A 58 -9.77 14.14 2.78
CA ASP A 58 -9.69 12.67 2.65
C ASP A 58 -10.51 12.15 1.45
N LEU A 59 -11.70 12.71 1.22
CA LEU A 59 -12.54 12.36 0.07
C LEU A 59 -11.85 12.73 -1.25
N GLN A 60 -11.32 13.95 -1.38
CA GLN A 60 -10.62 14.36 -2.59
C GLN A 60 -9.37 13.52 -2.88
N ILE A 61 -8.60 13.16 -1.84
CA ILE A 61 -7.49 12.21 -1.99
C ILE A 61 -8.01 10.85 -2.45
N SER A 62 -9.16 10.41 -1.95
CA SER A 62 -9.77 9.15 -2.36
C SER A 62 -10.23 9.17 -3.82
N ASP A 63 -10.79 10.28 -4.30
CA ASP A 63 -11.18 10.45 -5.69
C ASP A 63 -9.94 10.38 -6.60
N MET A 64 -8.86 11.08 -6.22
CA MET A 64 -7.58 11.01 -6.95
C MET A 64 -7.02 9.59 -7.01
N ARG A 65 -7.14 8.80 -5.93
CA ARG A 65 -6.75 7.38 -5.96
C ARG A 65 -7.61 6.57 -6.92
N THR A 66 -8.92 6.79 -6.94
CA THR A 66 -9.84 6.14 -7.87
C THR A 66 -9.46 6.45 -9.32
N ASP A 67 -9.02 7.69 -9.57
CA ASP A 67 -8.51 8.15 -10.86
C ASP A 67 -7.09 7.63 -11.18
N GLY A 68 -6.53 6.79 -10.32
CA GLY A 68 -5.23 6.14 -10.52
C GLY A 68 -4.02 6.99 -10.11
N VAL A 69 -4.21 8.15 -9.49
CA VAL A 69 -3.11 9.00 -9.00
C VAL A 69 -2.43 8.33 -7.80
N LYS A 70 -1.10 8.19 -7.87
CA LYS A 70 -0.30 7.46 -6.87
C LYS A 70 0.45 8.38 -5.92
N LEU A 71 0.87 9.54 -6.42
CA LEU A 71 1.74 10.49 -5.73
C LEU A 71 1.30 11.91 -6.07
N ILE A 72 1.35 12.81 -5.08
CA ILE A 72 1.05 14.23 -5.21
C ILE A 72 2.12 15.05 -4.49
N THR A 73 2.21 16.34 -4.82
CA THR A 73 3.07 17.27 -4.09
C THR A 73 2.34 17.87 -2.89
N LYS A 74 3.09 18.29 -1.86
CA LYS A 74 2.55 19.04 -0.72
C LYS A 74 1.88 20.34 -1.18
N GLU A 75 2.46 21.01 -2.18
CA GLU A 75 1.86 22.19 -2.80
C GLU A 75 0.46 21.90 -3.36
N LYS A 76 0.30 20.82 -4.14
CA LYS A 76 -1.01 20.42 -4.69
C LYS A 76 -2.03 20.15 -3.58
N LEU A 77 -1.61 19.49 -2.50
CA LEU A 77 -2.46 19.26 -1.35
C LEU A 77 -2.89 20.57 -0.67
N LEU A 78 -1.98 21.53 -0.52
CA LEU A 78 -2.27 22.84 0.06
C LEU A 78 -3.24 23.65 -0.80
N GLU A 79 -3.13 23.59 -2.12
CA GLU A 79 -4.11 24.17 -3.05
C GLU A 79 -5.50 23.56 -2.87
N MET A 80 -5.58 22.23 -2.84
CA MET A 80 -6.84 21.51 -2.61
C MET A 80 -7.47 21.90 -1.27
N ASN A 81 -6.65 21.99 -0.22
CA ASN A 81 -7.10 22.41 1.10
C ASN A 81 -7.62 23.86 1.13
N LYS A 82 -7.00 24.79 0.39
CA LYS A 82 -7.48 26.17 0.28
C LYS A 82 -8.86 26.25 -0.38
N ASN A 83 -9.15 25.35 -1.33
CA ASN A 83 -10.44 25.29 -2.02
C ASN A 83 -11.59 24.75 -1.15
N ASN A 84 -11.30 24.22 0.04
CA ASN A 84 -12.31 23.69 0.96
C ASN A 84 -13.00 24.77 1.81
N GLU A 85 -12.75 26.06 1.54
CA GLU A 85 -13.34 27.24 2.19
C GLU A 85 -13.54 27.07 3.71
N LYS A 86 -14.76 26.69 4.15
CA LYS A 86 -15.17 26.52 5.55
C LYS A 86 -14.38 25.45 6.31
N PHE A 87 -13.76 24.51 5.60
CA PHE A 87 -12.98 23.41 6.17
C PHE A 87 -11.49 23.52 5.88
N ALA A 88 -11.03 24.65 5.32
CA ALA A 88 -9.62 24.86 5.05
C ALA A 88 -8.78 24.77 6.34
N LEU A 89 -7.82 23.86 6.35
CA LEU A 89 -6.91 23.65 7.47
C LEU A 89 -5.75 24.65 7.40
N SER A 90 -5.20 25.03 8.55
CA SER A 90 -3.88 25.68 8.57
C SER A 90 -2.80 24.68 8.14
N GLU A 91 -1.65 25.16 7.68
CA GLU A 91 -0.58 24.29 7.21
C GLU A 91 -0.14 23.25 8.27
N ARG A 92 -0.02 23.69 9.54
CA ARG A 92 0.26 22.78 10.66
C ARG A 92 -0.80 21.68 10.82
N ARG A 93 -2.08 22.02 10.62
CA ARG A 93 -3.19 21.05 10.71
C ARG A 93 -3.22 20.09 9.51
N VAL A 94 -2.72 20.53 8.34
CA VAL A 94 -2.49 19.65 7.19
C VAL A 94 -1.38 18.64 7.50
N GLU A 95 -0.31 19.08 8.17
CA GLU A 95 0.75 18.16 8.62
C GLU A 95 0.23 17.15 9.66
N ASP A 96 -0.57 17.59 10.64
CA ASP A 96 -1.22 16.69 11.60
C ASP A 96 -2.09 15.65 10.88
N PHE A 97 -2.86 16.08 9.88
CA PHE A 97 -3.66 15.19 9.03
C PHE A 97 -2.76 14.16 8.33
N LEU A 98 -1.68 14.59 7.66
CA LEU A 98 -0.78 13.70 6.93
C LEU A 98 -0.11 12.66 7.85
N LEU A 99 0.33 13.07 9.03
CA LEU A 99 0.94 12.16 10.01
C LEU A 99 -0.04 11.10 10.51
N VAL A 100 -1.31 11.47 10.73
CA VAL A 100 -2.34 10.52 11.15
C VAL A 100 -2.73 9.58 10.01
N GLN A 101 -2.88 10.09 8.77
CA GLN A 101 -3.16 9.23 7.62
C GLN A 101 -1.99 8.28 7.32
N HIS A 102 -0.75 8.72 7.56
CA HIS A 102 0.44 7.87 7.48
C HIS A 102 0.39 6.73 8.52
N SER A 103 0.09 7.06 9.78
CA SER A 103 0.15 6.06 10.87
C SER A 103 -0.88 4.94 10.72
N ILE A 104 -2.01 5.21 10.05
CA ILE A 104 -3.03 4.21 9.71
C ILE A 104 -2.82 3.56 8.33
N GLY A 105 -1.73 3.91 7.62
CA GLY A 105 -1.36 3.31 6.35
C GLY A 105 -2.25 3.67 5.16
N LYS A 106 -3.05 4.74 5.26
CA LYS A 106 -3.89 5.23 4.14
C LYS A 106 -3.08 5.92 3.04
N LEU A 107 -1.97 6.56 3.42
CA LEU A 107 -0.99 7.21 2.55
C LEU A 107 0.40 7.11 3.17
N LEU A 108 1.45 7.51 2.45
CA LEU A 108 2.79 7.67 3.00
C LEU A 108 3.23 9.13 2.88
N TYR A 109 3.58 9.70 4.03
CA TYR A 109 4.17 11.02 4.17
C TYR A 109 5.41 10.96 5.06
N PHE A 110 6.55 11.46 4.60
CA PHE A 110 7.79 11.46 5.37
C PHE A 110 8.16 12.90 5.72
N ASN A 111 8.18 13.23 7.02
CA ASN A 111 8.57 14.56 7.48
C ASN A 111 10.10 14.75 7.49
N GLU A 112 10.76 14.36 6.41
CA GLU A 112 12.20 14.48 6.20
C GLU A 112 12.46 15.54 5.12
N PRO A 113 13.51 16.40 5.25
CA PRO A 113 13.74 17.49 4.31
C PRO A 113 13.78 17.08 2.84
N ALA A 114 14.29 15.89 2.53
CA ALA A 114 14.38 15.38 1.16
C ALA A 114 13.07 14.82 0.59
N LEU A 115 12.07 14.55 1.44
CA LEU A 115 10.86 13.80 1.07
C LEU A 115 9.55 14.53 1.41
N ARG A 116 9.59 15.56 2.26
CA ARG A 116 8.40 16.25 2.78
C ARG A 116 7.53 16.93 1.73
N ASP A 117 8.06 17.15 0.53
CA ASP A 117 7.32 17.78 -0.56
C ASP A 117 6.49 16.76 -1.35
N PHE A 118 6.65 15.46 -1.09
CA PHE A 118 5.97 14.38 -1.78
C PHE A 118 5.11 13.56 -0.85
N ILE A 119 3.90 13.23 -1.31
CA ILE A 119 2.93 12.42 -0.58
C ILE A 119 2.51 11.27 -1.49
N VAL A 120 2.75 10.04 -1.04
CA VAL A 120 2.30 8.84 -1.74
C VAL A 120 0.88 8.54 -1.28
N ILE A 121 -0.11 8.93 -2.07
CA ILE A 121 -1.52 8.71 -1.71
C ILE A 121 -1.97 7.27 -1.95
N GLN A 122 -1.23 6.50 -2.76
CA GLN A 122 -1.48 5.07 -2.97
C GLN A 122 -0.28 4.23 -2.49
N PRO A 123 -0.28 3.76 -1.24
CA PRO A 123 0.85 3.01 -0.65
C PRO A 123 1.29 1.77 -1.44
N SER A 124 0.36 1.10 -2.14
CA SER A 124 0.68 -0.07 -2.97
C SER A 124 1.66 0.26 -4.10
N ALA A 125 1.71 1.51 -4.56
CA ALA A 125 2.69 1.95 -5.56
C ALA A 125 4.12 1.82 -5.02
N MET A 126 4.35 2.23 -3.76
CA MET A 126 5.66 2.09 -3.10
C MET A 126 6.05 0.63 -2.94
N VAL A 127 5.11 -0.23 -2.51
CA VAL A 127 5.36 -1.68 -2.40
C VAL A 127 5.79 -2.28 -3.73
N ASN A 128 5.12 -1.89 -4.82
CA ASN A 128 5.48 -2.36 -6.16
C ASN A 128 6.86 -1.84 -6.60
N ILE A 129 7.20 -0.58 -6.30
CA ILE A 129 8.53 0.00 -6.58
C ILE A 129 9.63 -0.79 -5.87
N LEU A 130 9.45 -1.04 -4.58
CA LEU A 130 10.43 -1.75 -3.74
C LEU A 130 10.59 -3.21 -4.18
N ARG A 131 9.49 -3.83 -4.63
CA ARG A 131 9.51 -5.20 -5.17
C ARG A 131 10.50 -5.32 -6.34
N ALA A 132 10.72 -4.29 -7.15
CA ALA A 132 11.60 -4.36 -8.32
C ALA A 132 13.04 -4.83 -8.02
N PHE A 133 13.54 -4.61 -6.80
CA PHE A 133 14.91 -4.98 -6.40
C PHE A 133 15.01 -5.84 -5.14
N ILE A 134 13.90 -6.06 -4.42
CA ILE A 134 13.86 -6.95 -3.22
C ILE A 134 13.29 -8.34 -3.57
N THR A 135 12.86 -8.56 -4.82
CA THR A 135 12.25 -9.82 -5.25
C THR A 135 13.19 -11.02 -5.08
N ASP A 136 12.64 -12.16 -4.65
CA ASP A 136 13.35 -13.43 -4.51
C ASP A 136 14.00 -13.87 -5.84
N ARG A 137 15.20 -14.46 -5.74
CA ARG A 137 15.99 -14.98 -6.87
C ARG A 137 15.20 -15.90 -7.79
N MET A 138 14.22 -16.64 -7.25
CA MET A 138 13.38 -17.54 -8.05
C MET A 138 12.50 -16.82 -9.09
N PHE A 139 12.26 -15.52 -8.93
CA PHE A 139 11.47 -14.72 -9.87
C PHE A 139 12.32 -13.80 -10.74
N TRP A 140 13.65 -13.94 -10.69
CA TRP A 140 14.54 -13.14 -11.53
C TRP A 140 14.48 -13.65 -12.98
N PRO A 141 14.65 -12.76 -13.97
CA PRO A 141 14.82 -13.20 -15.34
C PRO A 141 16.03 -14.13 -15.47
N GLU A 142 15.97 -15.08 -16.39
CA GLU A 142 17.05 -16.05 -16.60
C GLU A 142 18.33 -15.38 -17.12
N ASN A 143 18.19 -14.34 -17.96
CA ASN A 143 19.30 -13.66 -18.61
C ASN A 143 19.01 -12.15 -18.78
N GLY A 144 20.07 -11.36 -19.06
CA GLY A 144 19.97 -9.96 -19.49
C GLY A 144 20.35 -8.93 -18.42
N PRO A 145 20.28 -7.63 -18.74
CA PRO A 145 20.84 -6.57 -17.89
C PRO A 145 20.19 -6.49 -16.51
N ILE A 146 18.90 -6.82 -16.40
CA ILE A 146 18.18 -6.89 -15.11
C ILE A 146 18.75 -8.00 -14.23
N ARG A 147 19.10 -9.15 -14.82
CA ARG A 147 19.70 -10.27 -14.07
C ARG A 147 21.07 -9.86 -13.51
N ASP A 148 21.90 -9.24 -14.35
CA ASP A 148 23.23 -8.78 -13.95
C ASP A 148 23.16 -7.75 -12.81
N ILE A 149 22.21 -6.81 -12.89
CA ILE A 149 21.95 -5.83 -11.83
C ILE A 149 21.55 -6.52 -10.52
N LEU A 150 20.61 -7.47 -10.55
CA LEU A 150 20.11 -8.14 -9.35
C LEU A 150 21.18 -9.07 -8.73
N GLU A 151 22.01 -9.72 -9.54
CA GLU A 151 23.16 -10.50 -9.06
C GLU A 151 24.24 -9.61 -8.41
N ASN A 152 24.54 -8.46 -9.03
CA ASN A 152 25.46 -7.50 -8.45
C ASN A 152 24.93 -6.93 -7.13
N LEU A 153 23.65 -6.54 -7.09
CA LEU A 153 22.98 -6.11 -5.86
C LEU A 153 23.06 -7.18 -4.78
N SER A 154 22.81 -8.45 -5.11
CA SER A 154 22.82 -9.51 -4.11
C SER A 154 24.21 -9.88 -3.61
N SER A 155 25.26 -9.66 -4.41
CA SER A 155 26.64 -9.96 -4.02
C SER A 155 27.32 -8.79 -3.31
N THR A 156 26.99 -7.55 -3.67
CA THR A 156 27.67 -6.34 -3.17
C THR A 156 26.81 -5.48 -2.26
N GLY A 157 25.48 -5.61 -2.31
CA GLY A 157 24.54 -4.69 -1.67
C GLY A 157 24.47 -3.31 -2.32
N VAL A 158 25.11 -3.10 -3.47
CA VAL A 158 25.19 -1.80 -4.14
C VAL A 158 24.18 -1.74 -5.29
N LEU A 159 23.45 -0.63 -5.37
CA LEU A 159 22.55 -0.30 -6.47
C LEU A 159 22.81 1.13 -6.93
N THR A 160 23.08 1.33 -8.21
CA THR A 160 23.27 2.67 -8.77
C THR A 160 21.95 3.29 -9.21
N LYS A 161 21.94 4.62 -9.42
CA LYS A 161 20.76 5.32 -9.94
C LYS A 161 20.36 4.79 -11.33
N THR A 162 21.33 4.46 -12.18
CA THR A 162 21.10 3.89 -13.52
C THR A 162 20.46 2.50 -13.44
N ASP A 163 20.89 1.69 -12.46
CA ASP A 163 20.31 0.37 -12.23
C ASP A 163 18.84 0.47 -11.83
N LEU A 164 18.50 1.40 -10.94
CA LEU A 164 17.12 1.67 -10.52
C LEU A 164 16.22 2.02 -11.70
N PHE A 165 16.66 2.94 -12.56
CA PHE A 165 15.89 3.29 -13.76
C PHE A 165 15.72 2.10 -14.70
N THR A 166 16.78 1.32 -14.91
CA THR A 166 16.71 0.10 -15.73
C THR A 166 15.70 -0.90 -15.18
N LEU A 167 15.67 -1.09 -13.85
CA LEU A 167 14.72 -1.96 -13.19
C LEU A 167 13.27 -1.44 -13.33
N TRP A 168 13.04 -0.14 -13.18
CA TRP A 168 11.70 0.44 -13.24
C TRP A 168 11.17 0.67 -14.66
N LEU A 169 12.02 0.66 -15.69
CA LEU A 169 11.61 0.70 -17.09
C LEU A 169 10.93 -0.59 -17.58
N GLN A 170 10.97 -1.66 -16.79
CA GLN A 170 10.29 -2.91 -17.13
C GLN A 170 8.78 -2.69 -17.30
N PRO A 171 8.11 -3.41 -18.21
CA PRO A 171 6.66 -3.29 -18.41
C PRO A 171 5.84 -3.45 -17.12
N ALA A 172 6.29 -4.31 -16.21
CA ALA A 172 5.64 -4.55 -14.91
C ALA A 172 5.63 -3.32 -13.98
N PHE A 173 6.52 -2.35 -14.19
CA PHE A 173 6.64 -1.12 -13.41
C PHE A 173 6.38 0.14 -14.23
N LYS A 174 6.14 0.01 -15.54
CA LYS A 174 5.92 1.12 -16.46
C LYS A 174 4.73 1.98 -16.03
N ASP A 175 3.64 1.37 -15.57
CA ASP A 175 2.46 2.08 -15.07
C ASP A 175 2.75 2.94 -13.83
N ILE A 176 3.83 2.66 -13.11
CA ILE A 176 4.27 3.45 -11.95
C ILE A 176 4.97 4.73 -12.40
N LEU A 177 5.73 4.66 -13.50
CA LEU A 177 6.48 5.79 -14.05
C LEU A 177 5.66 6.66 -15.03
N MET A 178 4.60 6.11 -15.64
CA MET A 178 3.85 6.77 -16.72
C MET A 178 2.65 7.63 -16.27
N ASN A 179 2.43 7.82 -14.97
CA ASN A 179 1.56 8.90 -14.52
C ASN A 179 2.35 10.21 -14.46
N ASP A 180 2.27 10.95 -15.57
CA ASP A 180 2.68 12.33 -15.82
C ASP A 180 3.21 13.09 -14.59
N ARG A 181 4.55 13.13 -14.44
CA ARG A 181 5.37 14.22 -13.86
C ARG A 181 6.79 13.81 -13.44
N ILE A 182 7.19 12.55 -13.55
CA ILE A 182 8.61 12.13 -13.33
C ILE A 182 9.44 12.26 -14.61
N GLN A 183 9.13 13.22 -15.48
CA GLN A 183 9.97 13.57 -16.65
C GLN A 183 10.76 14.87 -16.44
N GLU A 184 10.58 15.57 -15.32
CA GLU A 184 11.27 16.83 -15.01
C GLU A 184 12.12 16.78 -13.72
N MET A 185 12.73 15.62 -13.41
CA MET A 185 13.77 15.47 -12.37
C MET A 185 14.99 14.74 -12.91
#